data_AF-A0A5C6G341-F1
#
_entry.id   AF-A0A5C6G341-F1
#
_cell.length_a   1.000
_cell.length_b   1.000
_cell.length_c   1.000
_cell.angle_alpha   90.00
_cell.angle_beta   90.00
_cell.angle_gamma   90.00
#
_symmetry.space_group_name_H-M   'P 1'
#
loop_
_entity.id
_entity.type
_entity.pdbx_description
1 polymer ?
#
loop_
_entity_poly.entity_id
_entity_poly.type
_entity_poly.pdbx_seq_one_letter_code
_entity_poly.pdbx_strand_id
1 'polypeptide(L)'
;MALPEDAESLLLNEGFFLAEDTALGHDISKMERRRFPHYSEYGLEFRSQCVLNQHVCPVITTFFDGQTCVLAHWLRYKAYPGHILCFRKGGPKAGRRRLVIQLLAKGSKVAY
;
A
#
# COMPACT_ATOMS: atom_id res chain seq x y z
N MET A 1 -3.23 -3.36 22.72
CA MET A 1 -2.45 -2.14 22.45
C MET A 1 -0.99 -2.58 22.40
N ALA A 2 -0.43 -2.80 21.21
CA ALA A 2 0.97 -3.20 21.07
C ALA A 2 1.86 -1.95 21.13
N LEU A 3 3.03 -2.07 21.76
CA LEU A 3 3.96 -0.96 21.94
C LEU A 3 4.64 -0.61 20.59
N PRO A 4 5.17 0.62 20.42
CA PRO A 4 5.78 1.06 19.15
C PRO A 4 6.92 0.15 18.64
N GLU A 5 7.69 -0.48 19.53
CA GLU A 5 8.76 -1.43 19.17
C GLU A 5 8.23 -2.72 18.52
N ASP A 6 7.01 -3.14 18.87
CA ASP A 6 6.39 -4.34 18.27
C ASP A 6 5.91 -4.06 16.85
N ALA A 7 5.40 -2.85 16.57
CA ALA A 7 4.79 -2.52 15.28
C ALA A 7 5.80 -2.44 14.13
N GLU A 8 6.99 -1.89 14.36
CA GLU A 8 8.07 -1.87 13.35
C GLU A 8 8.58 -3.29 13.09
N SER A 9 8.84 -4.07 14.14
CA SER A 9 9.30 -5.45 14.03
C SER A 9 8.28 -6.33 13.31
N LEU A 10 6.99 -6.22 13.65
CA LEU A 10 5.90 -6.92 12.96
C LEU A 10 5.81 -6.49 11.50
N LEU A 11 5.92 -5.20 11.19
CA LEU A 11 5.89 -4.74 9.80
C LEU A 11 7.08 -5.25 8.98
N LEU A 12 8.27 -5.31 9.58
CA LEU A 12 9.48 -5.79 8.90
C LEU A 12 9.49 -7.32 8.71
N ASN A 13 8.94 -8.07 9.67
CA ASN A 13 8.98 -9.53 9.65
C ASN A 13 7.74 -10.18 9.02
N GLU A 14 6.56 -9.60 9.24
CA GLU A 14 5.27 -10.20 8.88
C GLU A 14 4.48 -9.34 7.88
N GLY A 15 4.73 -8.03 7.86
CA GLY A 15 3.94 -7.09 7.07
C GLY A 15 2.56 -6.81 7.69
N PHE A 16 1.69 -6.13 6.94
CA PHE A 16 0.27 -5.99 7.31
C PHE A 16 -0.62 -6.43 6.15
N PHE A 17 -1.61 -7.27 6.44
CA PHE A 17 -2.61 -7.72 5.49
C PHE A 17 -4.00 -7.63 6.12
N LEU A 18 -4.91 -6.90 5.47
CA LEU A 18 -6.31 -6.77 5.88
C LEU A 18 -7.22 -7.34 4.79
N ALA A 19 -7.69 -8.57 4.98
CA ALA A 19 -8.49 -9.30 4.00
C ALA A 19 -9.98 -8.90 4.01
N GLU A 20 -10.50 -8.48 5.16
CA GLU A 20 -11.94 -8.41 5.44
C GLU A 20 -12.56 -7.03 5.18
N ASP A 21 -11.83 -6.12 4.53
CA ASP A 21 -12.35 -4.79 4.19
C ASP A 21 -13.20 -4.86 2.91
N THR A 22 -14.47 -5.24 3.08
CA THR A 22 -15.45 -5.32 1.99
C THR A 22 -15.72 -3.98 1.32
N ALA A 23 -15.65 -2.87 2.07
CA ALA A 23 -15.84 -1.52 1.55
C ALA A 23 -14.71 -1.14 0.58
N LEU A 24 -13.46 -1.37 0.99
CA LEU A 24 -12.28 -1.17 0.15
C LEU A 24 -12.34 -2.00 -1.13
N GLY A 25 -12.78 -3.25 -1.05
CA GLY A 25 -12.96 -4.11 -2.24
C GLY A 25 -13.99 -3.53 -3.24
N HIS A 26 -15.07 -2.95 -2.74
CA HIS A 26 -16.07 -2.28 -3.58
C HIS A 26 -15.52 -1.01 -4.24
N ASP A 27 -14.75 -0.21 -3.50
CA ASP A 27 -14.17 1.02 -4.05
C ASP A 27 -13.07 0.74 -5.07
N ILE A 28 -12.24 -0.29 -4.85
CA ILE A 28 -11.28 -0.76 -5.88
C ILE A 28 -12.04 -1.16 -7.15
N SER A 29 -13.19 -1.83 -7.02
CA SER A 29 -14.03 -2.22 -8.17
C SER A 29 -14.59 -1.01 -8.92
N LYS A 30 -14.96 0.07 -8.21
CA LYS A 30 -15.36 1.34 -8.85
C LYS A 30 -14.19 2.00 -9.60
N MET A 31 -13.03 2.05 -8.97
CA MET A 31 -11.79 2.57 -9.57
C MET A 31 -11.43 1.80 -10.85
N GLU A 32 -11.63 0.48 -10.85
CA GLU A 32 -11.42 -0.37 -12.01
C GLU A 32 -12.39 -0.08 -13.15
N ARG A 33 -13.70 0.04 -12.89
CA ARG A 33 -14.69 0.41 -13.91
C ARG A 33 -14.37 1.74 -14.59
N ARG A 34 -13.71 2.65 -13.88
CA ARG A 34 -13.24 3.95 -14.38
C ARG A 34 -11.87 3.90 -15.06
N ARG A 35 -11.29 2.71 -15.23
CA ARG A 35 -9.97 2.46 -15.83
C ARG A 35 -8.81 3.10 -15.06
N PHE A 36 -8.93 3.24 -13.74
CA PHE A 36 -7.89 3.76 -12.83
C PHE A 36 -7.37 5.15 -13.22
N PRO A 37 -8.23 6.20 -13.15
CA PRO A 37 -7.84 7.55 -13.52
C PRO A 37 -7.04 8.21 -12.38
N HIS A 38 -5.81 7.75 -12.13
CA HIS A 38 -4.98 8.13 -10.98
C HIS A 38 -4.81 9.65 -10.81
N TYR A 39 -4.64 10.39 -11.90
CA TYR A 39 -4.41 11.84 -11.90
C TYR A 39 -5.70 12.68 -12.01
N SER A 40 -6.86 12.05 -11.94
CA SER A 40 -8.15 12.77 -11.87
C SER A 40 -8.48 13.16 -10.43
N GLU A 41 -9.39 14.11 -10.25
CA GLU A 41 -9.96 14.46 -8.94
C GLU A 41 -10.48 13.20 -8.20
N TYR A 42 -11.26 12.37 -8.89
CA TYR A 42 -11.73 11.09 -8.36
C TYR A 42 -10.59 10.16 -7.93
N GLY A 43 -9.50 10.12 -8.70
CA GLY A 43 -8.32 9.34 -8.34
C GLY A 43 -7.67 9.87 -7.07
N LEU A 44 -7.44 11.18 -6.98
CA LEU A 44 -6.83 11.80 -5.81
C LEU A 44 -7.68 11.62 -4.54
N GLU A 45 -9.00 11.65 -4.68
CA GLU A 45 -9.94 11.33 -3.61
C GLU A 45 -9.80 9.86 -3.18
N PHE A 46 -9.85 8.93 -4.14
CA PHE A 46 -9.64 7.50 -3.89
C PHE A 46 -8.30 7.23 -3.19
N ARG A 47 -7.22 7.91 -3.58
CA ARG A 47 -5.93 7.82 -2.91
C ARG A 47 -6.03 8.20 -1.43
N SER A 48 -6.71 9.31 -1.12
CA SER A 48 -6.85 9.77 0.26
C SER A 48 -7.71 8.83 1.10
N GLN A 49 -8.78 8.27 0.52
CA GLN A 49 -9.75 7.44 1.25
C GLN A 49 -9.31 5.98 1.37
N CYS A 50 -8.65 5.43 0.35
CA CYS A 50 -8.39 3.99 0.25
C CYS A 50 -6.90 3.62 0.40
N VAL A 51 -5.98 4.46 -0.08
CA VAL A 51 -4.53 4.17 -0.04
C VAL A 51 -3.90 4.74 1.23
N LEU A 52 -4.15 6.03 1.51
CA LEU A 52 -3.64 6.75 2.68
C LEU A 52 -4.75 6.90 3.72
N ASN A 53 -5.44 5.79 4.01
CA ASN A 53 -6.58 5.80 4.91
C ASN A 53 -6.16 5.94 6.39
N GLN A 54 -7.15 6.00 7.27
CA GLN A 54 -6.97 6.14 8.72
C GLN A 54 -6.17 5.01 9.39
N HIS A 55 -6.07 3.83 8.76
CA HIS A 55 -5.29 2.70 9.27
C HIS A 55 -3.84 2.72 8.77
N VAL A 56 -3.62 3.19 7.54
CA VAL A 56 -2.29 3.24 6.92
C VAL A 56 -1.48 4.45 7.40
N CYS A 57 -2.11 5.62 7.56
CA CYS A 57 -1.42 6.85 7.95
C CYS A 57 -0.69 6.76 9.30
N PRO A 58 -1.27 6.17 10.36
CA PRO A 58 -0.55 5.97 11.62
C PRO A 58 0.68 5.09 11.45
N VAL A 59 0.59 3.99 10.67
CA VAL A 59 1.72 3.09 10.41
C VAL A 59 2.85 3.81 9.69
N ILE A 60 2.55 4.62 8.66
CA ILE A 60 3.56 5.44 7.98
C ILE A 60 4.21 6.39 8.98
N THR A 61 3.41 7.12 9.76
CA THR A 61 3.92 8.10 10.72
C THR A 61 4.85 7.45 11.75
N THR A 62 4.44 6.31 12.33
CA THR A 62 5.24 5.58 13.31
C THR A 62 6.51 5.01 12.68
N PHE A 63 6.41 4.33 11.53
CA PHE A 63 7.57 3.70 10.89
C PHE A 63 8.65 4.69 10.42
N PHE A 64 8.25 5.92 10.10
CA PHE A 64 9.17 6.98 9.68
C PHE A 64 9.47 8.00 10.79
N ASP A 65 9.21 7.68 12.06
CA ASP A 65 9.52 8.54 13.21
C ASP A 65 8.95 9.97 13.08
N GLY A 66 7.73 10.08 12.55
CA GLY A 66 7.06 11.37 12.31
C GLY A 66 7.63 12.21 11.17
N GLN A 67 8.58 11.69 10.39
CA GLN A 67 9.15 12.41 9.24
C GLN A 67 8.12 12.61 8.11
N THR A 68 8.23 13.73 7.41
CA THR A 68 7.41 14.00 6.23
C THR A 68 7.65 12.96 5.15
N CYS A 69 6.60 12.22 4.79
CA CYS A 69 6.61 11.22 3.75
C CYS A 69 5.96 11.76 2.47
N VAL A 70 6.55 11.45 1.31
CA VAL A 70 5.98 11.78 0.00
C VAL A 70 5.64 10.51 -0.76
N LEU A 71 4.49 10.51 -1.43
CA LEU A 71 4.11 9.42 -2.31
C LEU A 71 5.01 9.45 -3.56
N ALA A 72 5.97 8.52 -3.63
CA ALA A 72 6.93 8.47 -4.73
C ALA A 72 6.36 7.78 -5.99
N HIS A 73 5.64 6.67 -5.80
CA HIS A 73 5.09 5.89 -6.90
C HIS A 73 3.66 5.48 -6.59
N TRP A 74 2.78 5.71 -7.57
CA TRP A 74 1.43 5.17 -7.56
C TRP A 74 1.19 4.47 -8.90
N LEU A 75 1.29 3.14 -8.86
CA LEU A 75 1.34 2.30 -10.05
C LEU A 75 0.19 1.30 -10.01
N ARG A 76 -0.44 1.09 -11.17
CA ARG A 76 -1.25 -0.10 -11.41
C ARG A 76 -0.39 -1.15 -12.08
N TYR A 77 -0.37 -2.35 -11.53
CA TYR A 77 0.11 -3.53 -12.23
C TYR A 77 -1.05 -4.49 -12.48
N LYS A 78 -0.91 -5.31 -13.52
CA LYS A 78 -1.84 -6.40 -13.82
C LYS A 78 -1.20 -7.72 -13.39
N ALA A 79 -2.01 -8.75 -13.20
CA ALA A 79 -1.49 -10.11 -13.07
C ALA A 79 -0.58 -10.40 -14.26
N TYR A 80 0.66 -10.84 -13.97
CA TYR A 80 1.62 -11.23 -14.99
C TYR A 80 2.06 -12.67 -14.72
N PRO A 81 1.25 -13.66 -15.17
CA PRO A 81 1.49 -15.07 -14.86
C PRO A 81 2.89 -15.52 -15.27
N GLY A 82 3.54 -16.32 -14.43
CA GLY A 82 4.91 -16.80 -14.66
C GLY A 82 6.01 -15.80 -14.29
N HIS A 83 5.66 -14.62 -13.77
CA HIS A 83 6.62 -13.59 -13.41
C HIS A 83 6.54 -13.20 -11.93
N ILE A 84 7.70 -12.92 -11.35
CA ILE A 84 7.84 -12.38 -9.99
C ILE A 84 8.08 -10.88 -10.10
N LEU A 85 7.16 -10.09 -9.55
CA LEU A 85 7.34 -8.65 -9.40
C LEU A 85 8.00 -8.36 -8.05
N CYS A 86 9.21 -7.81 -8.08
CA CYS A 86 10.00 -7.52 -6.88
C CYS A 86 10.18 -6.01 -6.70
N PHE A 87 9.63 -5.46 -5.63
CA PHE A 87 9.84 -4.07 -5.23
C PHE A 87 11.06 -3.98 -4.32
N ARG A 88 12.21 -3.67 -4.91
CA ARG A 88 13.47 -3.59 -4.15
C ARG A 88 13.69 -2.16 -3.65
N LYS A 89 14.15 -2.03 -2.41
CA LYS A 89 14.87 -0.83 -2.00
C LYS A 89 16.09 -0.69 -2.92
N GLY A 90 16.46 0.55 -3.28
CA GLY A 90 17.69 0.78 -4.02
C GLY A 90 18.89 0.19 -3.28
N GLY A 91 20.05 0.10 -3.95
CA GLY A 91 21.27 -0.46 -3.35
C GLY A 91 21.67 0.22 -2.03
N PRO A 92 22.64 -0.33 -1.28
CA PRO A 92 22.98 0.08 0.09
C PRO A 92 23.17 1.59 0.29
N LYS A 93 23.63 2.31 -0.75
CA LYS A 93 23.83 3.76 -0.75
C LYS A 93 22.55 4.60 -0.86
N ALA A 94 21.41 3.99 -1.20
CA ALA A 94 20.16 4.72 -1.41
C ALA A 94 19.54 5.22 -0.11
N GLY A 95 19.87 4.60 1.05
CA GLY A 95 19.61 5.07 2.42
C GLY A 95 18.15 5.31 2.84
N ARG A 96 17.20 5.35 1.91
CA ARG A 96 15.81 5.71 2.17
C ARG A 96 15.02 4.47 2.56
N ARG A 97 14.46 4.48 3.78
CA ARG A 97 13.37 3.58 4.20
C ARG A 97 12.20 3.75 3.22
N ARG A 98 11.49 2.66 2.90
CA ARG A 98 10.35 2.66 1.97
C ARG A 98 9.30 1.69 2.48
N LEU A 99 8.04 2.09 2.38
CA LEU A 99 6.89 1.21 2.55
C LEU A 99 6.18 1.03 1.21
N VAL A 100 5.71 -0.19 0.97
CA VAL A 100 4.88 -0.53 -0.20
C VAL A 100 3.49 -0.83 0.32
N ILE A 101 2.49 -0.12 -0.19
CA ILE A 101 1.08 -0.36 0.09
C ILE A 101 0.49 -0.97 -1.17
N GLN A 102 -0.07 -2.16 -1.05
CA GLN A 102 -0.71 -2.86 -2.16
C GLN A 102 -2.21 -2.96 -1.91
N LEU A 103 -2.99 -2.44 -2.85
CA LEU A 103 -4.44 -2.68 -2.91
C LEU A 103 -4.69 -3.78 -3.93
N LEU A 104 -5.34 -4.86 -3.50
CA LEU A 104 -5.61 -6.02 -4.34
C LEU A 104 -7.07 -6.02 -4.79
N ALA A 105 -7.29 -6.17 -6.10
CA ALA A 105 -8.64 -6.27 -6.64
C ALA A 105 -9.32 -7.57 -6.18
N LYS A 106 -10.64 -7.55 -6.12
CA LYS A 106 -11.44 -8.74 -5.76
C LYS A 106 -11.06 -9.92 -6.66
N GLY A 107 -10.87 -11.09 -6.05
CA GLY A 107 -10.47 -12.32 -6.75
C GLY A 107 -8.95 -12.47 -6.94
N SER A 108 -8.14 -11.51 -6.50
CA SER A 108 -6.69 -11.68 -6.42
C SER A 108 -6.34 -12.83 -5.48
N LYS A 109 -5.29 -13.58 -5.83
CA LYS A 109 -4.71 -14.62 -4.98
C LYS A 109 -3.32 -14.18 -4.57
N VAL A 110 -3.06 -14.16 -3.26
CA VAL A 110 -1.73 -13.91 -2.70
C VAL A 110 -1.19 -15.26 -2.23
N ALA A 111 -0.02 -15.64 -2.71
CA ALA A 111 0.75 -16.75 -2.18
C ALA A 111 1.96 -16.15 -1.46
N TYR A 112 2.12 -16.49 -0.18
CA TYR A 112 3.25 -16.10 0.67
C TYR A 112 4.18 -17.30 0.88
#